data_AF-A0AA35SP31-F1
#
_entry.id   AF-A0AA35SP31-F1
#
_cell.length_a   1.000
_cell.length_b   1.000
_cell.length_c   1.000
_cell.angle_alpha   90.00
_cell.angle_beta   90.00
_cell.angle_gamma   90.00
#
_symmetry.space_group_name_H-M   'P 1'
#
loop_
_entity.id
_entity.type
_entity.pdbx_description
1 polymer ?
#
loop_
_entity_poly.entity_id
_entity_poly.type
_entity_poly.pdbx_seq_one_letter_code
_entity_poly.pdbx_strand_id
1 'polypeptide(L)'
;MTEVPEIYALRRNHDDIVGAMSHDLDYFKRMFVQAGFIRSPNASDIMGLLGVPASEKAGQLLESLLTQISESTPQETRQQKFHKFVQMLMREASTEDLGNRILHSYENPETAPVWKRHATRICGSHTLYWTIGVGIAAIAIGIYFTRISQENRQAERRCAKLHSENMNTCLELGENFGVKQEVLDTYRDSGKMPEEVCLELLDMWQKAGQVSSQDIESLSMAGILGIQKELAAKEMKADIR
;
A
#
# COMPACT_ATOMS: atom_id res chain seq x y z
N MET A 1 23.26 18.01 5.15
CA MET A 1 22.04 18.77 5.45
C MET A 1 20.90 17.78 5.57
N THR A 2 20.38 17.59 6.77
CA THR A 2 19.21 16.72 7.03
C THR A 2 17.99 17.46 6.51
N GLU A 3 17.31 16.89 5.53
CA GLU A 3 16.08 17.45 4.99
C GLU A 3 15.00 17.52 6.08
N VAL A 4 14.17 18.57 6.06
CA VAL A 4 13.06 18.73 7.02
C VAL A 4 12.10 17.55 6.85
N PRO A 5 11.78 16.76 7.90
CA PRO A 5 11.03 15.51 7.76
C PRO A 5 9.68 15.66 7.04
N GLU A 6 8.97 16.76 7.28
CA GLU A 6 7.70 17.09 6.62
C GLU A 6 7.88 17.26 5.10
N ILE A 7 8.95 17.96 4.68
CA ILE A 7 9.27 18.19 3.27
C ILE A 7 9.72 16.88 2.62
N TYR A 8 10.53 16.09 3.32
CA TYR A 8 10.97 14.79 2.86
C TYR A 8 9.78 13.86 2.57
N ALA A 9 8.84 13.72 3.52
CA ALA A 9 7.67 12.86 3.36
C ALA A 9 6.79 13.28 2.18
N LEU A 10 6.60 14.59 1.97
CA LEU A 10 5.80 15.12 0.86
C LEU A 10 6.51 14.95 -0.49
N ARG A 11 7.81 15.29 -0.59
CA ARG A 11 8.59 15.11 -1.84
C ARG A 11 8.67 13.66 -2.27
N ARG A 12 8.78 12.76 -1.31
CA ARG A 12 8.85 11.33 -1.54
C ARG A 12 7.56 10.75 -2.15
N ASN A 13 6.41 11.32 -1.79
CA ASN A 13 5.10 10.92 -2.31
C ASN A 13 4.60 11.91 -3.38
N HIS A 14 5.49 12.73 -3.95
CA HIS A 14 5.11 13.86 -4.81
C HIS A 14 4.24 13.43 -6.00
N ASP A 15 4.66 12.40 -6.75
CA ASP A 15 3.94 11.97 -7.96
C ASP A 15 2.55 11.41 -7.63
N ASP A 16 2.42 10.67 -6.53
CA ASP A 16 1.14 10.14 -6.05
C ASP A 16 0.21 11.28 -5.58
N ILE A 17 0.76 12.26 -4.87
CA ILE A 17 0.01 13.45 -4.44
C ILE A 17 -0.46 14.24 -5.66
N VAL A 18 0.42 14.48 -6.63
CA VAL A 18 0.08 15.18 -7.86
C VAL A 18 -0.99 14.42 -8.64
N GLY A 19 -0.87 13.10 -8.76
CA GLY A 19 -1.88 12.25 -9.40
C GLY A 19 -3.25 12.39 -8.75
N ALA A 20 -3.32 12.25 -7.42
CA ALA A 20 -4.54 12.42 -6.65
C ALA A 20 -5.14 13.82 -6.81
N MET A 21 -4.31 14.86 -6.70
CA MET A 21 -4.73 16.25 -6.86
C MET A 21 -5.21 16.58 -8.27
N SER A 22 -4.64 15.94 -9.30
CA SER A 22 -5.02 16.17 -10.69
C SER A 22 -6.45 15.71 -10.98
N HIS A 23 -6.93 14.68 -10.29
CA HIS A 23 -8.28 14.15 -10.47
C HIS A 23 -9.36 15.08 -9.90
N ASP A 24 -9.05 15.84 -8.84
CA ASP A 24 -9.99 16.80 -8.26
C ASP A 24 -9.32 18.15 -7.95
N LEU A 25 -8.74 18.75 -8.99
CA LEU A 25 -7.89 19.93 -8.86
C LEU A 25 -8.63 21.14 -8.27
N ASP A 26 -9.91 21.31 -8.59
CA ASP A 26 -10.74 22.39 -8.06
C ASP A 26 -11.04 22.22 -6.56
N TYR A 27 -11.28 20.99 -6.11
CA TYR A 27 -11.40 20.69 -4.68
C TYR A 27 -10.12 21.04 -3.94
N PHE A 28 -8.97 20.54 -4.40
CA PHE A 28 -7.69 20.80 -3.75
C PHE A 28 -7.32 22.28 -3.78
N LYS A 29 -7.59 23.00 -4.87
CA LYS A 29 -7.44 24.46 -4.93
C LYS A 29 -8.25 25.15 -3.81
N ARG A 30 -9.54 24.84 -3.67
CA ARG A 30 -10.40 25.42 -2.62
C ARG A 30 -9.85 25.11 -1.23
N MET A 31 -9.47 23.87 -1.00
CA MET A 31 -8.94 23.44 0.29
C MET A 31 -7.61 24.11 0.63
N PHE A 32 -6.70 24.28 -0.33
CA PHE A 32 -5.41 24.96 -0.10
C PHE A 32 -5.60 26.45 0.22
N VAL A 33 -6.55 27.12 -0.44
CA VAL A 33 -6.90 28.51 -0.13
C VAL A 33 -7.52 28.61 1.27
N GLN A 34 -8.49 27.76 1.60
CA GLN A 34 -9.13 27.74 2.93
C GLN A 34 -8.14 27.39 4.05
N ALA A 35 -7.22 26.47 3.79
CA ALA A 35 -6.20 26.07 4.75
C ALA A 35 -5.11 27.13 4.95
N GLY A 36 -5.04 28.13 4.06
CA GLY A 36 -4.03 29.19 4.07
C GLY A 36 -2.68 28.76 3.50
N PHE A 37 -2.63 27.67 2.72
CA PHE A 37 -1.42 27.19 2.06
C PHE A 37 -1.04 28.02 0.84
N ILE A 38 -2.03 28.66 0.22
CA ILE A 38 -1.83 29.54 -0.92
C ILE A 38 -2.81 30.70 -0.85
N ARG A 39 -2.40 31.88 -1.31
CA ARG A 39 -3.31 33.02 -1.44
C ARG A 39 -4.25 32.81 -2.63
N SER A 40 -5.50 33.24 -2.50
CA SER A 40 -6.52 33.08 -3.55
C SER A 40 -6.12 33.60 -4.94
N PRO A 41 -5.44 34.76 -5.07
CA PRO A 41 -4.95 35.23 -6.37
C PRO A 41 -3.97 34.24 -7.01
N ASN A 42 -2.92 33.85 -6.28
CA ASN A 42 -1.92 32.91 -6.75
C ASN A 42 -2.53 31.55 -7.16
N ALA A 43 -3.50 31.05 -6.39
CA ALA A 43 -4.21 29.82 -6.74
C ALA A 43 -5.05 29.98 -8.02
N SER A 44 -5.62 31.16 -8.25
CA SER A 44 -6.39 31.45 -9.45
C SER A 44 -5.47 31.63 -10.67
N ASP A 45 -4.28 32.19 -10.48
CA ASP A 45 -3.26 32.30 -11.52
C ASP A 45 -2.80 30.92 -12.01
N ILE A 46 -2.48 30.00 -11.10
CA ILE A 46 -2.12 28.61 -11.43
C ILE A 46 -3.25 27.94 -12.22
N MET A 47 -4.50 28.12 -11.79
CA MET A 47 -5.65 27.53 -12.45
C MET A 47 -5.96 28.16 -13.81
N GLY A 48 -5.66 29.46 -13.98
CA GLY A 48 -5.86 30.24 -15.19
C GLY A 48 -4.84 29.96 -16.31
N LEU A 49 -3.77 29.19 -16.04
CA LEU A 49 -2.79 28.80 -17.06
C LEU A 49 -3.47 27.95 -18.16
N LEU A 50 -3.62 28.53 -19.35
CA LEU A 50 -4.18 27.86 -20.52
C LEU A 50 -3.17 26.89 -21.14
N GLY A 51 -3.63 25.70 -21.53
CA GLY A 51 -2.78 24.67 -22.15
C GLY A 51 -1.88 23.89 -21.19
N VAL A 52 -1.88 24.23 -19.89
CA VAL A 52 -1.13 23.52 -18.87
C VAL A 52 -1.95 22.32 -18.34
N PRO A 53 -1.40 21.09 -18.32
CA PRO A 53 -2.09 19.91 -17.79
C PRO A 53 -2.48 20.03 -16.32
N ALA A 54 -3.53 19.31 -15.92
CA ALA A 54 -3.98 19.28 -14.52
C ALA A 54 -2.89 18.82 -13.54
N SER A 55 -2.02 17.90 -13.97
CA SER A 55 -0.88 17.42 -13.18
C SER A 55 0.18 18.48 -12.94
N GLU A 56 0.46 19.32 -13.92
CA GLU A 56 1.41 20.40 -13.75
C GLU A 56 0.84 21.50 -12.84
N LYS A 57 -0.46 21.80 -12.94
CA LYS A 57 -1.16 22.70 -12.02
C LYS A 57 -1.19 22.15 -10.59
N ALA A 58 -1.47 20.85 -10.43
CA ALA A 58 -1.41 20.16 -9.14
C ALA A 58 0.00 20.21 -8.53
N GLY A 59 1.03 19.99 -9.33
CA GLY A 59 2.43 20.14 -8.92
C GLY A 59 2.74 21.55 -8.43
N GLN A 60 2.29 22.60 -9.14
CA GLN A 60 2.48 23.99 -8.71
C GLN A 60 1.76 24.32 -7.39
N LEU A 61 0.56 23.76 -7.17
CA LEU A 61 -0.14 23.88 -5.88
C LEU A 61 0.64 23.18 -4.76
N LEU A 62 1.15 21.98 -5.01
CA LEU A 62 1.95 21.23 -4.04
C LEU A 62 3.26 21.93 -3.70
N GLU A 63 3.97 22.48 -4.69
CA GLU A 63 5.18 23.28 -4.46
C GLU A 63 4.89 24.51 -3.59
N SER A 64 3.74 25.16 -3.78
CA SER A 64 3.33 26.28 -2.91
C SER A 64 3.18 25.86 -1.44
N LEU A 65 2.63 24.67 -1.19
CA LEU A 65 2.55 24.08 0.15
C LEU A 65 3.94 23.77 0.72
N LEU A 66 4.82 23.16 -0.09
CA LEU A 66 6.19 22.83 0.31
C LEU A 66 6.98 24.09 0.70
N THR A 67 6.88 25.16 -0.07
CA THR A 67 7.46 26.47 0.27
C THR A 67 6.91 26.99 1.59
N GLN A 68 5.59 26.95 1.79
CA GLN A 68 4.97 27.38 3.04
C GLN A 68 5.44 26.58 4.26
N ILE A 69 5.59 25.26 4.14
CA ILE A 69 6.10 24.42 5.23
C ILE A 69 7.58 24.74 5.49
N SER A 70 8.40 24.91 4.45
CA SER A 70 9.81 25.25 4.56
C SER A 70 10.05 26.57 5.28
N GLU A 71 9.28 27.60 4.91
CA GLU A 71 9.39 28.96 5.44
C GLU A 71 8.74 29.15 6.81
N SER A 72 7.95 28.17 7.27
CA SER A 72 7.27 28.28 8.56
C SER A 72 8.26 28.10 9.71
N THR A 73 8.29 29.11 10.58
CA THR A 73 8.96 29.08 11.88
C THR A 73 7.91 29.48 12.92
N PRO A 74 7.82 28.84 14.11
CA PRO A 74 8.63 27.73 14.65
C PRO A 74 8.31 26.33 14.06
N GLN A 75 9.06 25.29 14.49
CA GLN A 75 8.89 23.89 14.07
C GLN A 75 7.48 23.35 14.28
N GLU A 76 6.84 23.74 15.39
CA GLU A 76 5.46 23.36 15.70
C GLU A 76 4.48 23.78 14.58
N THR A 77 4.66 24.97 14.00
CA THR A 77 3.85 25.47 12.89
C THR A 77 4.06 24.65 11.60
N ARG A 78 5.28 24.12 11.38
CA ARG A 78 5.56 23.23 10.24
C ARG A 78 4.80 21.92 10.35
N GLN A 79 4.90 21.28 11.52
CA GLN A 79 4.20 20.05 11.83
C GLN A 79 2.69 20.24 11.71
N GLN A 80 2.14 21.34 12.24
CA GLN A 80 0.72 21.64 12.13
C GLN A 80 0.28 21.80 10.66
N LYS A 81 1.04 22.52 9.82
CA LYS A 81 0.72 22.66 8.39
C LYS A 81 0.79 21.32 7.64
N PHE A 82 1.82 20.52 7.91
CA PHE A 82 1.97 19.18 7.36
C PHE A 82 0.79 18.27 7.75
N HIS A 83 0.51 18.13 9.04
CA HIS A 83 -0.58 17.28 9.54
C HIS A 83 -1.94 17.78 9.04
N LYS A 84 -2.15 19.09 8.94
CA LYS A 84 -3.38 19.65 8.36
C LYS A 84 -3.57 19.22 6.90
N PHE A 85 -2.52 19.26 6.08
CA PHE A 85 -2.58 18.79 4.70
C PHE A 85 -2.85 17.27 4.63
N VAL A 86 -2.15 16.48 5.42
CA VAL A 86 -2.37 15.03 5.50
C VAL A 86 -3.80 14.71 5.92
N GLN A 87 -4.33 15.37 6.95
CA GLN A 87 -5.72 15.20 7.38
C GLN A 87 -6.72 15.57 6.28
N MET A 88 -6.39 16.52 5.40
CA MET A 88 -7.23 16.82 4.24
C MET A 88 -7.25 15.66 3.24
N LEU A 89 -6.09 15.05 2.97
CA LEU A 89 -6.04 13.83 2.13
C LEU A 89 -6.82 12.69 2.77
N MET A 90 -6.76 12.53 4.10
CA MET A 90 -7.46 11.47 4.80
C MET A 90 -8.98 11.67 4.92
N ARG A 91 -9.50 12.87 4.63
CA ARG A 91 -10.95 13.13 4.63
C ARG A 91 -11.65 12.58 3.40
N GLU A 92 -10.93 12.43 2.30
CA GLU A 92 -11.46 11.84 1.09
C GLU A 92 -11.11 10.36 1.07
N ALA A 93 -12.13 9.50 0.99
CA ALA A 93 -11.95 8.04 0.99
C ALA A 93 -11.00 7.58 -0.13
N SER A 94 -10.96 8.29 -1.26
CA SER A 94 -10.07 8.01 -2.39
C SER A 94 -8.60 8.33 -2.14
N THR A 95 -8.28 9.12 -1.10
CA THR A 95 -6.90 9.53 -0.77
C THR A 95 -6.50 9.20 0.67
N GLU A 96 -7.31 8.44 1.40
CA GLU A 96 -7.04 7.98 2.76
C GLU A 96 -5.74 7.17 2.85
N ASP A 97 -5.57 6.18 1.98
CA ASP A 97 -4.36 5.36 1.88
C ASP A 97 -3.12 6.21 1.57
N LEU A 98 -3.26 7.23 0.71
CA LEU A 98 -2.19 8.16 0.41
C LEU A 98 -1.80 8.97 1.67
N GLY A 99 -2.77 9.48 2.42
CA GLY A 99 -2.53 10.17 3.69
C GLY A 99 -1.80 9.29 4.70
N ASN A 100 -2.23 8.04 4.87
CA ASN A 100 -1.58 7.06 5.76
C ASN A 100 -0.13 6.75 5.33
N ARG A 101 0.14 6.60 4.04
CA ARG A 101 1.51 6.39 3.51
C ARG A 101 2.42 7.59 3.74
N ILE A 102 1.89 8.81 3.63
CA ILE A 102 2.64 10.05 3.90
C ILE A 102 2.98 10.14 5.40
N LEU A 103 2.03 9.84 6.29
CA LEU A 103 2.29 9.79 7.75
C LEU A 103 3.34 8.76 8.10
N HIS A 104 3.23 7.55 7.57
CA HIS A 104 4.23 6.52 7.80
C HIS A 104 5.63 6.94 7.32
N SER A 105 5.71 7.63 6.16
CA SER A 105 6.98 8.17 5.64
C SER A 105 7.57 9.28 6.52
N TYR A 106 6.70 10.02 7.23
CA TYR A 106 7.09 11.07 8.18
C TYR A 106 7.58 10.47 9.51
N GLU A 107 6.88 9.49 10.04
CA GLU A 107 7.21 8.81 11.30
C GLU A 107 8.46 7.93 11.19
N ASN A 108 8.68 7.33 10.01
CA ASN A 108 9.76 6.38 9.78
C ASN A 108 10.60 6.72 8.54
N PRO A 109 11.34 7.84 8.55
CA PRO A 109 12.13 8.28 7.39
C PRO A 109 13.24 7.28 7.00
N GLU A 110 13.69 6.42 7.91
CA GLU A 110 14.75 5.42 7.67
C GLU A 110 14.25 4.12 7.03
N THR A 111 13.00 3.72 7.27
CA THR A 111 12.45 2.43 6.78
C THR A 111 11.64 2.57 5.51
N ALA A 112 11.34 3.80 5.11
CA ALA A 112 10.55 4.05 3.94
C ALA A 112 11.41 3.73 2.67
N PRO A 113 10.97 2.82 1.77
CA PRO A 113 11.78 2.35 0.62
C PRO A 113 12.15 3.46 -0.38
N VAL A 114 13.44 3.73 -0.59
CA VAL A 114 13.94 4.79 -1.49
C VAL A 114 13.87 4.31 -2.94
N TRP A 115 12.79 4.60 -3.65
CA TRP A 115 12.71 4.38 -5.10
C TRP A 115 13.34 5.57 -5.84
N LYS A 116 14.67 5.62 -5.93
CA LYS A 116 15.37 6.61 -6.76
C LYS A 116 15.17 6.29 -8.25
N ARG A 117 14.47 7.15 -9.00
CA ARG A 117 14.56 7.16 -10.47
C ARG A 117 15.48 8.31 -10.92
N HIS A 118 16.70 7.96 -11.32
CA HIS A 118 17.51 8.82 -12.17
C HIS A 118 17.00 8.71 -13.60
N ALA A 119 16.51 9.82 -14.18
CA ALA A 119 16.63 10.07 -15.62
C ALA A 119 16.26 11.52 -15.94
N THR A 120 17.25 12.36 -16.26
CA THR A 120 17.19 13.27 -17.43
C THR A 120 18.49 14.04 -17.64
N ARG A 121 19.10 13.80 -18.81
CA ARG A 121 19.94 14.67 -19.66
C ARG A 121 21.23 13.97 -20.08
N ILE A 122 21.29 13.54 -21.34
CA ILE A 122 22.36 13.79 -22.32
C ILE A 122 21.86 13.22 -23.67
N CYS A 123 21.75 14.08 -24.68
CA CYS A 123 21.23 13.75 -26.01
C CYS A 123 22.30 13.16 -26.93
N GLY A 124 21.88 12.21 -27.78
CA GLY A 124 22.05 12.33 -29.23
C GLY A 124 23.30 11.74 -29.90
N SER A 125 23.49 10.40 -29.88
CA SER A 125 24.19 9.63 -30.95
C SER A 125 24.27 8.10 -30.76
N HIS A 126 23.70 7.52 -29.70
CA HIS A 126 23.75 6.06 -29.40
C HIS A 126 22.46 5.27 -29.76
N THR A 127 21.64 5.77 -30.68
CA THR A 127 20.24 5.32 -30.83
C THR A 127 20.01 4.02 -31.61
N LEU A 128 21.02 3.44 -32.29
CA LEU A 128 20.80 2.23 -33.11
C LEU A 128 21.16 0.90 -32.42
N TYR A 129 22.14 0.89 -31.52
CA TYR A 129 22.54 -0.35 -30.81
C TYR A 129 21.72 -0.61 -29.53
N TRP A 130 21.03 0.41 -29.01
CA TRP A 130 20.19 0.27 -27.82
C TRP A 130 18.81 -0.34 -28.13
N THR A 131 18.24 -0.16 -29.31
CA THR A 131 16.89 -0.67 -29.59
C THR A 131 16.83 -2.20 -29.64
N ILE A 132 17.89 -2.85 -30.15
CA ILE A 132 17.97 -4.32 -30.18
C ILE A 132 18.34 -4.87 -28.79
N GLY A 133 19.27 -4.23 -28.07
CA GLY A 133 19.67 -4.63 -26.71
C GLY A 133 18.56 -4.43 -25.66
N VAL A 134 17.82 -3.32 -25.73
CA VAL A 134 16.67 -3.05 -24.85
C VAL A 134 15.47 -3.92 -25.20
N GLY A 135 15.25 -4.21 -26.49
CA GLY A 135 14.17 -5.11 -26.91
C GLY A 135 14.31 -6.52 -26.32
N ILE A 136 15.52 -7.10 -26.37
CA ILE A 136 15.78 -8.44 -25.82
C ILE A 136 15.76 -8.42 -24.28
N ALA A 137 16.29 -7.37 -23.65
CA ALA A 137 16.20 -7.21 -22.20
C ALA A 137 14.76 -7.05 -21.71
N ALA A 138 13.91 -6.29 -22.42
CA ALA A 138 12.51 -6.10 -22.07
C ALA A 138 11.68 -7.39 -22.22
N ILE A 139 11.95 -8.21 -23.23
CA ILE A 139 11.29 -9.53 -23.39
C ILE A 139 11.74 -10.49 -22.28
N ALA A 140 13.03 -10.52 -21.93
CA ALA A 140 13.53 -11.36 -20.84
C ALA A 140 12.95 -10.94 -19.47
N ILE A 141 12.85 -9.63 -19.23
CA ILE A 141 12.20 -9.05 -18.04
C ILE A 141 10.70 -9.40 -18.05
N GLY A 142 10.02 -9.24 -19.18
CA GLY A 142 8.60 -9.60 -19.34
C GLY A 142 8.33 -11.07 -19.02
N ILE A 143 9.10 -12.01 -19.60
CA ILE A 143 8.97 -13.46 -19.33
C ILE A 143 9.24 -13.78 -17.85
N TYR A 144 10.22 -13.10 -17.24
CA TYR A 144 10.55 -13.27 -15.82
C TYR A 144 9.42 -12.79 -14.90
N PHE A 145 8.86 -11.60 -15.12
CA PHE A 145 7.71 -11.09 -14.38
C PHE A 145 6.46 -11.95 -14.58
N THR A 146 6.26 -12.48 -15.79
CA THR A 146 5.14 -13.39 -16.08
C THR A 146 5.25 -14.68 -15.26
N ARG A 147 6.46 -15.22 -15.10
CA ARG A 147 6.72 -16.43 -14.30
C ARG A 147 6.51 -16.20 -12.81
N ILE A 148 6.98 -15.06 -12.26
CA ILE A 148 6.72 -14.68 -10.86
C ILE A 148 5.22 -14.48 -10.62
N SER A 149 4.51 -13.82 -11.53
CA SER A 149 3.06 -13.65 -11.43
C SER A 149 2.32 -14.99 -11.44
N GLN A 150 2.78 -15.97 -12.23
CA GLN A 150 2.22 -17.32 -12.22
C GLN A 150 2.51 -18.08 -10.91
N GLU A 151 3.72 -17.98 -10.36
CA GLU A 151 4.10 -18.61 -9.09
C GLU A 151 3.32 -18.01 -7.91
N ASN A 152 3.12 -16.70 -7.87
CA ASN A 152 2.30 -16.03 -6.84
C ASN A 152 0.84 -16.44 -6.93
N ARG A 153 0.24 -16.45 -8.14
CA ARG A 153 -1.14 -16.94 -8.33
C ARG A 153 -1.30 -18.41 -7.92
N GLN A 154 -0.29 -19.26 -8.14
CA GLN A 154 -0.32 -20.65 -7.67
C GLN A 154 -0.22 -20.74 -6.14
N ALA A 155 0.59 -19.90 -5.50
CA ALA A 155 0.69 -19.83 -4.04
C ALA A 155 -0.57 -19.26 -3.38
N GLU A 156 -1.20 -18.22 -3.94
CA GLU A 156 -2.51 -17.71 -3.51
C GLU A 156 -3.60 -18.78 -3.63
N ARG A 157 -3.64 -19.52 -4.74
CA ARG A 157 -4.58 -20.64 -4.91
C ARG A 157 -4.36 -21.75 -3.89
N ARG A 158 -3.10 -22.08 -3.57
CA ARG A 158 -2.77 -23.05 -2.51
C ARG A 158 -3.21 -22.55 -1.14
N CYS A 159 -2.99 -21.27 -0.84
CA CYS A 159 -3.40 -20.63 0.41
C CYS A 159 -4.93 -20.65 0.57
N ALA A 160 -5.67 -20.27 -0.48
CA ALA A 160 -7.13 -20.28 -0.47
C ALA A 160 -7.71 -21.70 -0.32
N LYS A 161 -7.08 -22.70 -0.96
CA LYS A 161 -7.46 -24.11 -0.82
C LYS A 161 -7.25 -24.61 0.61
N LEU A 162 -6.07 -24.37 1.19
CA LEU A 162 -5.74 -24.72 2.57
C LEU A 162 -6.68 -24.03 3.56
N HIS A 163 -7.01 -22.75 3.33
CA HIS A 163 -7.93 -22.01 4.18
C HIS A 163 -9.34 -22.63 4.17
N SER A 164 -9.82 -23.05 2.99
CA SER A 164 -11.11 -23.74 2.86
C SER A 164 -11.09 -25.13 3.51
N GLU A 165 -9.99 -25.88 3.38
CA GLU A 165 -9.85 -27.22 3.98
C GLU A 165 -9.78 -27.13 5.51
N ASN A 166 -9.05 -26.15 6.06
CA ASN A 166 -8.97 -25.92 7.50
C ASN A 166 -10.30 -25.43 8.09
N MET A 167 -10.99 -24.54 7.39
CA MET A 167 -12.32 -24.07 7.80
C MET A 167 -13.33 -25.22 7.86
N ASN A 168 -13.34 -26.10 6.84
CA ASN A 168 -14.23 -27.27 6.85
C ASN A 168 -13.89 -28.24 7.98
N THR A 169 -12.60 -28.48 8.21
CA THR A 169 -12.14 -29.32 9.34
C THR A 169 -12.61 -28.75 10.68
N CYS A 170 -12.47 -27.43 10.89
CA CYS A 170 -12.94 -26.79 12.12
C CYS A 170 -14.47 -26.80 12.26
N LEU A 171 -15.23 -26.70 11.17
CA LEU A 171 -16.69 -26.87 11.20
C LEU A 171 -17.09 -28.30 11.59
N GLU A 172 -16.43 -29.31 11.03
CA GLU A 172 -16.65 -30.73 11.38
C GLU A 172 -16.30 -31.02 12.85
N LEU A 173 -15.22 -30.43 13.37
CA LEU A 173 -14.87 -30.52 14.79
C LEU A 173 -15.92 -29.85 15.67
N GLY A 174 -16.38 -28.65 15.31
CA GLY A 174 -17.46 -27.97 16.02
C GLY A 174 -18.74 -28.80 16.11
N GLU A 175 -19.10 -29.48 15.02
CA GLU A 175 -20.24 -30.41 15.00
C GLU A 175 -20.04 -31.59 15.95
N ASN A 176 -18.86 -32.21 15.94
CA ASN A 176 -18.50 -33.32 16.83
C ASN A 176 -18.45 -32.92 18.32
N PHE A 177 -18.11 -31.67 18.63
CA PHE A 177 -18.12 -31.13 20.00
C PHE A 177 -19.47 -30.59 20.46
N GLY A 178 -20.52 -30.69 19.63
CA GLY A 178 -21.87 -30.28 19.98
C GLY A 178 -22.07 -28.76 19.98
N VAL A 179 -21.27 -28.02 19.20
CA VAL A 179 -21.56 -26.60 18.91
C VAL A 179 -22.90 -26.54 18.19
N LYS A 180 -23.76 -25.59 18.56
CA LYS A 180 -25.08 -25.43 17.94
C LYS A 180 -24.94 -25.21 16.43
N GLN A 181 -25.71 -25.96 15.64
CA GLN A 181 -25.65 -25.92 14.18
C GLN A 181 -25.82 -24.51 13.60
N GLU A 182 -26.68 -23.69 14.19
CA GLU A 182 -26.91 -22.28 13.80
C GLU A 182 -25.63 -21.42 13.81
N VAL A 183 -24.70 -21.72 14.74
CA VAL A 183 -23.41 -21.01 14.85
C VAL A 183 -22.45 -21.49 13.76
N LEU A 184 -22.40 -22.80 13.50
CA LEU A 184 -21.56 -23.39 12.45
C LEU A 184 -22.03 -22.95 11.06
N ASP A 185 -23.34 -22.86 10.84
CA ASP A 185 -23.94 -22.39 9.58
C ASP A 185 -23.61 -20.92 9.32
N THR A 186 -23.52 -20.08 10.36
CA THR A 186 -23.07 -18.69 10.23
C THR A 186 -21.64 -18.57 9.69
N TYR A 187 -20.73 -19.43 10.15
CA TYR A 187 -19.35 -19.46 9.66
C TYR A 187 -19.23 -20.06 8.26
N ARG A 188 -20.06 -21.06 7.95
CA ARG A 188 -20.15 -21.67 6.62
C ARG A 188 -20.65 -20.68 5.58
N ASP A 189 -21.72 -19.94 5.88
CA ASP A 189 -22.33 -18.97 4.97
C ASP A 189 -21.46 -17.74 4.75
N SER A 190 -20.72 -17.31 5.79
CA SER A 190 -19.80 -16.18 5.68
C SER A 190 -18.46 -16.55 5.03
N GLY A 191 -18.11 -17.84 4.95
CA GLY A 191 -16.81 -18.33 4.50
C GLY A 191 -15.64 -17.84 5.38
N LYS A 192 -15.94 -17.39 6.60
CA LYS A 192 -14.99 -16.77 7.52
C LYS A 192 -15.19 -17.33 8.92
N MET A 193 -14.26 -18.16 9.36
CA MET A 193 -14.17 -18.61 10.75
C MET A 193 -13.02 -17.85 11.43
N PRO A 194 -13.25 -17.16 12.56
CA PRO A 194 -12.19 -16.53 13.33
C PRO A 194 -11.13 -17.57 13.73
N GLU A 195 -9.86 -17.20 13.61
CA GLU A 195 -8.73 -18.08 13.88
C GLU A 195 -8.75 -18.60 15.32
N GLU A 196 -9.12 -17.74 16.26
CA GLU A 196 -9.21 -18.07 17.69
C GLU A 196 -10.22 -19.18 17.96
N VAL A 197 -11.36 -19.16 17.25
CA VAL A 197 -12.43 -20.15 17.39
C VAL A 197 -11.98 -21.51 16.82
N CYS A 198 -11.33 -21.50 15.65
CA CYS A 198 -10.82 -22.72 15.03
C CYS A 198 -9.67 -23.34 15.86
N LEU A 199 -8.79 -22.50 16.42
CA LEU A 199 -7.73 -22.95 17.34
C LEU A 199 -8.28 -23.52 18.65
N GLU A 200 -9.33 -22.92 19.21
CA GLU A 200 -9.99 -23.43 20.41
C GLU A 200 -10.64 -24.80 20.16
N LEU A 201 -11.28 -24.99 19.01
CA LEU A 201 -11.84 -26.29 18.61
C LEU A 201 -10.76 -27.36 18.39
N LEU A 202 -9.63 -26.98 17.79
CA LEU A 202 -8.48 -27.88 17.61
C LEU A 202 -7.82 -28.23 18.96
N ASP A 203 -7.71 -27.29 19.89
CA ASP A 203 -7.19 -27.53 21.25
C ASP A 203 -8.13 -28.42 22.07
N MET A 204 -9.45 -28.22 21.96
CA MET A 204 -10.45 -29.13 22.54
C MET A 204 -10.33 -30.55 21.98
N TRP A 205 -10.09 -30.68 20.67
CA TRP A 205 -9.85 -31.97 20.03
C TRP A 205 -8.54 -32.64 20.45
N GLN A 206 -7.48 -31.87 20.61
CA GLN A 206 -6.21 -32.34 21.16
C GLN A 206 -6.39 -32.88 22.58
N LYS A 207 -7.10 -32.13 23.43
CA LYS A 207 -7.39 -32.50 24.82
C LYS A 207 -8.30 -33.72 24.92
N ALA A 208 -9.14 -33.97 23.92
CA ALA A 208 -9.92 -35.20 23.80
C ALA A 208 -9.08 -36.43 23.41
N GLY A 209 -7.78 -36.26 23.16
CA GLY A 209 -6.82 -37.35 22.92
C GLY A 209 -6.96 -38.03 21.56
N GLN A 210 -7.66 -37.41 20.61
CA GLN A 210 -7.95 -38.01 19.30
C GLN A 210 -6.94 -37.65 18.21
N VAL A 211 -6.04 -36.69 18.43
CA VAL A 211 -5.05 -36.25 17.43
C VAL A 211 -3.70 -35.86 18.02
N SER A 212 -2.64 -36.13 17.26
CA SER A 212 -1.25 -35.84 17.64
C SER A 212 -0.93 -34.35 17.46
N SER A 213 -0.01 -33.81 18.28
CA SER A 213 0.42 -32.40 18.19
C SER A 213 0.99 -32.02 16.82
N GLN A 214 1.45 -32.99 16.03
CA GLN A 214 2.05 -32.80 14.71
C GLN A 214 0.99 -32.58 13.62
N ASP A 215 -0.16 -33.24 13.74
CA ASP A 215 -1.30 -33.05 12.83
C ASP A 215 -1.94 -31.67 13.04
N ILE A 216 -2.01 -31.21 14.30
CA ILE A 216 -2.49 -29.87 14.65
C ILE A 216 -1.59 -28.79 14.06
N GLU A 217 -0.27 -28.97 14.09
CA GLU A 217 0.66 -28.02 13.48
C GLU A 217 0.46 -27.93 11.96
N SER A 218 0.18 -29.06 11.30
CA SER A 218 -0.14 -29.11 9.86
C SER A 218 -1.49 -28.49 9.48
N LEU A 219 -2.47 -28.54 10.39
CA LEU A 219 -3.81 -27.94 10.26
C LEU A 219 -3.88 -26.50 10.78
N SER A 220 -2.86 -26.04 11.51
CA SER A 220 -2.84 -24.73 12.13
C SER A 220 -2.61 -23.61 11.12
N MET A 221 -3.08 -22.41 11.47
CA MET A 221 -2.72 -21.19 10.77
C MET A 221 -1.22 -20.90 10.75
N ALA A 222 -0.36 -21.62 11.49
CA ALA A 222 1.08 -21.53 11.30
C ALA A 222 1.54 -21.97 9.91
N GLY A 223 0.87 -22.98 9.30
CA GLY A 223 1.14 -23.42 7.93
C GLY A 223 0.70 -22.38 6.90
N ILE A 224 -0.46 -21.77 7.08
CA ILE A 224 -0.97 -20.69 6.21
C ILE A 224 -0.16 -19.41 6.39
N LEU A 225 0.19 -19.04 7.62
CA LEU A 225 1.08 -17.92 7.93
C LEU A 225 2.49 -18.15 7.38
N GLY A 226 2.97 -19.40 7.34
CA GLY A 226 4.21 -19.76 6.67
C GLY A 226 4.17 -19.50 5.16
N ILE A 227 3.07 -19.90 4.50
CA ILE A 227 2.85 -19.66 3.06
C ILE A 227 2.61 -18.18 2.77
N GLN A 228 1.87 -17.46 3.62
CA GLN A 228 1.68 -16.01 3.52
C GLN A 228 3.00 -15.25 3.73
N LYS A 229 3.85 -15.69 4.67
CA LYS A 229 5.20 -15.12 4.85
C LYS A 229 6.09 -15.43 3.65
N GLU A 230 5.98 -16.60 3.04
CA GLU A 230 6.71 -16.93 1.81
C GLU A 230 6.22 -16.08 0.63
N LEU A 231 4.91 -15.88 0.49
CA LEU A 231 4.28 -14.97 -0.47
C LEU A 231 4.78 -13.53 -0.26
N ALA A 232 4.67 -13.00 0.95
CA ALA A 232 5.13 -11.66 1.30
C ALA A 232 6.65 -11.49 1.09
N ALA A 233 7.45 -12.49 1.43
CA ALA A 233 8.91 -12.47 1.21
C ALA A 233 9.29 -12.55 -0.29
N LYS A 234 8.49 -13.24 -1.11
CA LYS A 234 8.67 -13.31 -2.57
C LYS A 234 8.21 -12.02 -3.25
N GLU A 235 7.12 -11.42 -2.80
CA GLU A 235 6.69 -10.08 -3.23
C GLU A 235 7.74 -9.02 -2.88
N MET A 236 8.25 -9.02 -1.64
CA MET A 236 9.34 -8.12 -1.25
C MET A 236 10.61 -8.32 -2.08
N LYS A 237 10.96 -9.55 -2.47
CA LYS A 237 12.13 -9.80 -3.35
C LYS A 237 11.89 -9.39 -4.81
N ALA A 238 10.65 -9.39 -5.28
CA ALA A 238 10.27 -8.90 -6.61
C ALA A 238 10.18 -7.36 -6.64
N ASP A 239 9.88 -6.71 -5.52
CA ASP A 239 9.91 -5.25 -5.36
C ASP A 239 11.32 -4.70 -5.12
N ILE A 240 12.22 -5.46 -4.47
CA ILE A 240 13.60 -5.00 -4.17
C ILE A 240 14.56 -5.19 -5.37
N ARG A 241 14.28 -6.10 -6.32
CA ARG A 241 15.14 -6.38 -7.49
C ARG A 241 14.61 -5.74 -8.76
#